data_AF-A0A0R3RZJ1-F1
#
_entry.id   AF-A0A0R3RZJ1-F1
#
_cell.length_a   1.000
_cell.length_b   1.000
_cell.length_c   1.000
_cell.angle_alpha   90.00
_cell.angle_beta   90.00
_cell.angle_gamma   90.00
#
_symmetry.space_group_name_H-M   'P 1'
#
loop_
_entity.id
_entity.type
_entity.pdbx_description
1 polymer ?
#
loop_
_entity_poly.entity_id
_entity_poly.type
_entity_poly.pdbx_seq_one_letter_code
_entity_poly.pdbx_strand_id
1 'polypeptide(L)'
;MQLIILLAILRVTYSQKGVYLDEKVKNLQEIQKLLVRPLQEWMYRRPLINLNVDRWKTYVRSAPRNYSMVVMFTALSPNVNCAVCKSAYDEFYILANSYRYAYPELKALYFAIVDYDESPEIFQQMNLNVAPVLLHFPSKGAKKRTDQMDFERQGFDADSMAKFVFERTDIQIRVLRPPNYAAPAVVLLLAMLVLGLLYMRRNNLDFLYNRTSWALICLCVVFAFMSGQMWNHIHGPPFVMTRSHTRETSFIHGSTQYQLVAETYLVAVLYAAITAGFILMNDAADGKGDSGRRRIMAFVGLGLVVVFFSLLLSIFRSKYQGYPYSFLFH
;
A
#
# COMPACT_ATOMS: atom_id res chain seq x y z
N MET A 1 38.45 42.90 -53.80
CA MET A 1 37.18 43.59 -53.47
C MET A 1 36.02 42.63 -53.17
N GLN A 2 35.85 41.53 -53.92
CA GLN A 2 34.75 40.57 -53.71
C GLN A 2 34.76 39.82 -52.35
N LEU A 3 35.93 39.53 -51.77
CA LEU A 3 36.05 38.78 -50.50
C LEU A 3 35.52 39.57 -49.28
N ILE A 4 35.70 40.89 -49.28
CA ILE A 4 35.28 41.79 -48.18
C ILE A 4 33.75 41.92 -48.16
N ILE A 5 33.13 41.97 -49.35
CA ILE A 5 31.67 42.02 -49.51
C ILE A 5 31.06 40.70 -49.02
N LEU A 6 31.68 39.56 -49.31
CA LEU A 6 31.21 38.25 -48.86
C LEU A 6 31.23 38.13 -47.32
N LEU A 7 32.31 38.59 -46.68
CA LEU A 7 32.45 38.60 -45.22
C LEU A 7 31.47 39.56 -44.53
N ALA A 8 31.16 40.70 -45.16
CA ALA A 8 30.16 41.63 -44.66
C ALA A 8 28.74 41.03 -44.73
N ILE A 9 28.38 40.36 -45.83
CA ILE A 9 27.09 39.67 -45.98
C ILE A 9 26.98 38.51 -44.97
N LEU A 10 28.05 37.73 -44.78
CA LEU A 10 28.09 36.68 -43.76
C LEU A 10 27.93 37.24 -42.34
N ARG A 11 28.56 38.37 -42.00
CA ARG A 11 28.37 39.02 -40.69
C ARG A 11 26.96 39.56 -40.50
N VAL A 12 26.37 40.19 -41.51
CA VAL A 12 24.99 40.73 -41.43
C VAL A 12 23.97 39.60 -41.29
N THR A 13 24.12 38.52 -42.07
CA THR A 13 23.25 37.34 -41.97
C THR A 13 23.40 36.59 -40.65
N TYR A 14 24.62 36.52 -40.08
CA TYR A 14 24.85 35.93 -38.75
C TYR A 14 24.26 36.81 -37.64
N SER A 15 24.39 38.14 -37.75
CA SER A 15 23.82 39.11 -36.81
C SER A 15 22.28 39.10 -36.84
N GLN A 16 21.65 39.03 -38.01
CA GLN A 16 20.19 38.91 -38.14
C GLN A 16 19.67 37.57 -37.59
N LYS A 17 20.38 36.47 -37.82
CA LYS A 17 20.04 35.17 -37.21
C LYS A 17 20.14 35.20 -35.69
N GLY A 18 21.12 35.91 -35.12
CA GLY A 18 21.27 36.10 -33.68
C GLY A 18 20.07 36.82 -33.06
N VAL A 19 19.71 37.99 -33.61
CA VAL A 19 18.57 38.80 -33.12
C VAL A 19 17.25 38.03 -33.20
N TYR A 20 17.02 37.28 -34.28
CA TYR A 20 15.81 36.46 -34.46
C TYR A 20 15.74 35.26 -33.49
N LEU A 21 16.89 34.65 -33.16
CA LEU A 21 16.95 33.56 -32.20
C LEU A 21 16.66 34.05 -30.78
N ASP A 22 17.21 35.21 -30.40
CA ASP A 22 16.99 35.82 -29.09
C ASP A 22 15.52 36.21 -28.88
N GLU A 23 14.86 36.73 -29.92
CA GLU A 23 13.43 37.06 -29.88
C GLU A 23 12.56 35.80 -29.72
N LYS A 24 12.89 34.73 -30.44
CA LYS A 24 12.23 33.42 -30.26
C LYS A 24 12.43 32.86 -28.85
N VAL A 25 13.63 32.96 -28.28
CA VAL A 25 13.92 32.48 -26.92
C VAL A 25 13.12 33.27 -25.89
N LYS A 26 13.01 34.60 -26.04
CA LYS A 26 12.18 35.44 -25.18
C LYS A 26 10.71 35.03 -25.23
N ASN A 27 10.14 34.84 -26.43
CA ASN A 27 8.75 34.42 -26.59
C ASN A 27 8.48 33.04 -25.95
N LEU A 28 9.41 32.09 -26.09
CA LEU A 28 9.30 30.77 -25.46
C LEU A 28 9.35 30.87 -23.92
N GLN A 29 10.19 31.74 -23.38
CA GLN A 29 10.27 31.97 -21.93
C GLN A 29 9.00 32.63 -21.39
N GLU A 30 8.37 33.53 -22.14
CA GLU A 30 7.09 34.13 -21.74
C GLU A 30 5.97 33.09 -21.71
N ILE A 31 5.87 32.23 -22.73
CA ILE A 31 4.89 31.13 -22.76
C ILE A 31 5.10 30.18 -21.57
N GLN A 32 6.34 29.82 -21.27
CA GLN A 32 6.65 28.99 -20.10
C GLN A 32 6.23 29.67 -18.79
N LYS A 33 6.49 30.97 -18.63
CA LYS A 33 6.05 31.73 -17.45
C LYS A 33 4.53 31.74 -17.32
N LEU A 34 3.79 31.86 -18.42
CA LEU A 34 2.32 31.83 -18.42
C LEU A 34 1.77 30.46 -17.98
N LEU A 35 2.42 29.36 -18.36
CA LEU A 35 2.02 27.99 -17.95
C LEU A 35 2.35 27.70 -16.48
N VAL A 36 3.50 28.17 -15.99
CA VAL A 36 4.00 27.86 -14.64
C VAL A 36 3.24 28.62 -13.55
N ARG A 37 2.81 29.87 -13.80
CA ARG A 37 2.13 30.70 -12.79
C ARG A 37 0.88 30.02 -12.22
N PRO A 38 -0.09 29.54 -13.03
CA PRO A 38 -1.27 28.84 -12.52
C PRO A 38 -0.93 27.54 -11.79
N LEU A 39 0.04 26.77 -12.29
CA LEU A 39 0.47 25.51 -11.65
C LEU A 39 1.04 25.77 -10.25
N GLN A 40 1.80 26.84 -10.10
CA GLN A 40 2.37 27.25 -8.83
C GLN A 40 1.28 27.68 -7.84
N GLU A 41 0.32 28.50 -8.27
CA GLU A 41 -0.82 28.91 -7.44
C GLU A 41 -1.65 27.71 -6.98
N TRP A 42 -1.81 26.72 -7.84
CA TRP A 42 -2.48 25.47 -7.50
C TRP A 42 -1.72 24.64 -6.49
N MET A 43 -0.41 24.47 -6.68
CA MET A 43 0.44 23.75 -5.73
C MET A 43 0.30 24.33 -4.32
N TYR A 44 0.19 25.65 -4.15
CA TYR A 44 -0.03 26.24 -2.82
C TYR A 44 -1.38 25.85 -2.21
N ARG A 45 -2.44 25.70 -3.03
CA ARG A 45 -3.79 25.34 -2.56
C ARG A 45 -3.97 23.84 -2.33
N ARG A 46 -3.43 23.00 -3.23
CA ARG A 46 -3.59 21.54 -3.22
C ARG A 46 -2.30 20.87 -3.72
N PRO A 47 -1.89 19.74 -3.11
CA PRO A 47 -0.68 19.04 -3.55
C PRO A 47 -0.84 18.33 -4.90
N LEU A 48 -2.07 17.95 -5.26
CA LEU A 48 -2.41 17.26 -6.50
C LEU A 48 -3.29 18.12 -7.40
N ILE A 49 -2.97 18.08 -8.69
CA ILE A 49 -3.66 18.78 -9.75
C ILE A 49 -4.60 17.81 -10.49
N ASN A 50 -5.91 18.03 -10.44
CA ASN A 50 -6.87 17.26 -11.25
C ASN A 50 -6.86 17.74 -12.70
N LEU A 51 -6.51 16.83 -13.60
CA LEU A 51 -6.36 17.10 -15.03
C LEU A 51 -7.59 16.62 -15.80
N ASN A 52 -8.39 17.59 -16.25
CA ASN A 52 -9.41 17.37 -17.28
C ASN A 52 -8.74 17.37 -18.67
N VAL A 53 -9.48 17.00 -19.71
CA VAL A 53 -9.02 16.97 -21.11
C VAL A 53 -8.36 18.29 -21.55
N ASP A 54 -8.92 19.44 -21.21
CA ASP A 54 -8.35 20.76 -21.60
C ASP A 54 -7.06 21.08 -20.86
N ARG A 55 -7.01 20.75 -19.57
CA ARG A 55 -5.83 20.95 -18.71
C ARG A 55 -4.71 20.00 -19.12
N TRP A 56 -5.05 18.77 -19.49
CA TRP A 56 -4.12 17.79 -20.02
C TRP A 56 -3.44 18.30 -21.29
N LYS A 57 -4.23 18.80 -22.25
CA LYS A 57 -3.69 19.40 -23.48
C LYS A 57 -2.76 20.57 -23.17
N THR A 58 -3.17 21.46 -22.26
CA THR A 58 -2.46 22.70 -21.95
C THR A 58 -1.20 22.48 -21.12
N TYR A 59 -1.24 21.67 -20.06
CA TYR A 59 -0.11 21.54 -19.13
C TYR A 59 0.77 20.30 -19.38
N VAL A 60 0.23 19.25 -20.01
CA VAL A 60 0.94 17.97 -20.23
C VAL A 60 1.29 17.70 -21.69
N ARG A 61 0.55 18.21 -22.67
CA ARG A 61 0.86 17.97 -24.08
C ARG A 61 1.43 19.18 -24.81
N SER A 62 1.11 20.39 -24.37
CA SER A 62 1.66 21.60 -24.98
C SER A 62 3.18 21.67 -24.80
N ALA A 63 3.84 22.23 -25.80
CA ALA A 63 5.24 22.62 -25.75
C ALA A 63 5.31 24.12 -26.05
N PRO A 64 6.28 24.87 -25.49
CA PRO A 64 7.42 24.44 -24.68
C PRO A 64 7.14 24.31 -23.17
N ARG A 65 7.83 23.39 -22.49
CA ARG A 65 7.79 23.25 -21.01
C ARG A 65 9.17 23.31 -20.41
N ASN A 66 9.26 23.84 -19.20
CA ASN A 66 10.47 23.87 -18.38
C ASN A 66 10.32 23.10 -17.05
N TYR A 67 9.20 22.40 -16.88
CA TYR A 67 8.90 21.56 -15.73
C TYR A 67 8.60 20.13 -16.16
N SER A 68 8.91 19.18 -15.29
CA SER A 68 8.47 17.79 -15.38
C SER A 68 7.12 17.64 -14.68
N MET A 69 6.29 16.73 -15.19
CA MET A 69 5.00 16.43 -14.57
C MET A 69 4.87 14.94 -14.29
N VAL A 70 4.54 14.60 -13.06
CA VAL A 70 4.28 13.22 -12.63
C VAL A 70 2.78 13.08 -12.51
N VAL A 71 2.21 12.21 -13.34
CA VAL A 71 0.77 12.02 -13.45
C VAL A 71 0.41 10.61 -13.02
N MET A 72 -0.51 10.52 -12.06
CA MET A 72 -1.12 9.26 -11.69
C MET A 72 -2.47 9.10 -12.39
N PHE A 73 -2.62 7.99 -13.10
CA PHE A 73 -3.87 7.55 -13.70
C PHE A 73 -4.56 6.63 -12.70
N THR A 74 -5.79 6.96 -12.33
CA THR A 74 -6.54 6.22 -11.31
C THR A 74 -8.02 6.11 -11.69
N ALA A 75 -8.75 5.30 -10.94
CA ALA A 75 -10.21 5.23 -10.99
C ALA A 75 -10.74 5.18 -9.56
N LEU A 76 -11.02 6.35 -8.98
CA LEU A 76 -11.51 6.47 -7.60
C LEU A 76 -13.04 6.42 -7.51
N SER A 77 -13.73 6.56 -8.66
CA SER A 77 -15.18 6.49 -8.70
C SER A 77 -15.70 5.16 -8.15
N PRO A 78 -16.73 5.17 -7.28
CA PRO A 78 -17.29 3.94 -6.70
C PRO A 78 -17.87 3.00 -7.76
N ASN A 79 -18.19 3.52 -8.95
CA ASN A 79 -18.67 2.75 -10.08
C ASN A 79 -17.65 1.71 -10.60
N VAL A 80 -16.36 1.99 -10.48
CA VAL A 80 -15.27 1.11 -10.93
C VAL A 80 -14.78 0.19 -9.80
N ASN A 81 -15.02 0.56 -8.54
CA ASN A 81 -14.72 -0.20 -7.33
C ASN A 81 -13.27 -0.76 -7.28
N CYS A 82 -12.28 0.08 -7.62
CA CYS A 82 -10.87 -0.29 -7.60
C CYS A 82 -10.27 -0.14 -6.20
N ALA A 83 -10.12 -1.24 -5.47
CA ALA A 83 -9.55 -1.22 -4.11
C ALA A 83 -8.09 -0.71 -4.07
N VAL A 84 -7.25 -1.16 -5.03
CA VAL A 84 -5.83 -0.79 -5.10
C VAL A 84 -5.63 0.69 -5.46
N CYS A 85 -6.52 1.25 -6.27
CA CYS A 85 -6.45 2.63 -6.73
C CYS A 85 -6.54 3.64 -5.57
N LYS A 86 -7.36 3.33 -4.55
CA LYS A 86 -7.50 4.17 -3.36
C LYS A 86 -6.21 4.17 -2.53
N SER A 87 -5.66 3.00 -2.25
CA SER A 87 -4.42 2.88 -1.47
C SER A 87 -3.24 3.55 -2.19
N ALA A 88 -3.09 3.34 -3.49
CA ALA A 88 -2.05 4.00 -4.28
C ALA A 88 -2.24 5.53 -4.33
N TYR A 89 -3.49 6.00 -4.38
CA TYR A 89 -3.81 7.42 -4.33
C TYR A 89 -3.38 8.07 -3.01
N ASP A 90 -3.68 7.43 -1.89
CA ASP A 90 -3.33 7.95 -0.56
C ASP A 90 -1.80 8.08 -0.42
N GLU A 91 -1.02 7.10 -0.87
CA GLU A 91 0.44 7.15 -0.88
C GLU A 91 0.99 8.24 -1.84
N PHE A 92 0.42 8.35 -3.04
CA PHE A 92 0.78 9.40 -3.99
C PHE A 92 0.47 10.81 -3.47
N TYR A 93 -0.64 10.97 -2.73
CA TYR A 93 -0.99 12.22 -2.08
C TYR A 93 0.03 12.61 -1.01
N ILE A 94 0.49 11.66 -0.20
CA ILE A 94 1.54 11.88 0.81
C ILE A 94 2.83 12.33 0.13
N LEU A 95 3.24 11.68 -0.96
CA LEU A 95 4.41 12.08 -1.75
C LEU A 95 4.30 13.54 -2.24
N ALA A 96 3.19 13.86 -2.90
CA ALA A 96 2.98 15.20 -3.47
C ALA A 96 2.92 16.29 -2.39
N ASN A 97 2.30 16.00 -1.24
CA ASN A 97 2.28 16.91 -0.11
C ASN A 97 3.67 17.09 0.50
N SER A 98 4.45 16.02 0.59
CA SER A 98 5.85 16.08 1.07
C SER A 98 6.72 16.96 0.18
N TYR A 99 6.57 16.85 -1.15
CA TYR A 99 7.22 17.73 -2.11
C TYR A 99 6.81 19.20 -1.91
N ARG A 100 5.51 19.46 -1.74
CA ARG A 100 4.98 20.81 -1.51
C ARG A 100 5.63 21.49 -0.30
N TYR A 101 5.85 20.75 0.79
CA TYR A 101 6.52 21.26 1.99
C TYR A 101 8.03 21.40 1.83
N ALA A 102 8.68 20.47 1.12
CA ALA A 102 10.13 20.48 0.94
C ALA A 102 10.61 21.54 -0.06
N TYR A 103 9.84 21.77 -1.14
CA TYR A 103 10.26 22.58 -2.28
C TYR A 103 9.17 23.57 -2.75
N PRO A 104 8.71 24.50 -1.89
CA PRO A 104 7.64 25.43 -2.25
C PRO A 104 8.00 26.36 -3.42
N GLU A 105 9.27 26.71 -3.59
CA GLU A 105 9.73 27.66 -4.62
C GLU A 105 10.22 26.98 -5.92
N LEU A 106 10.36 25.65 -5.94
CA LEU A 106 10.93 24.93 -7.06
C LEU A 106 9.89 24.71 -8.16
N LYS A 107 10.04 25.42 -9.27
CA LYS A 107 9.13 25.39 -10.44
C LYS A 107 9.49 24.32 -11.47
N ALA A 108 10.07 23.21 -11.01
CA ALA A 108 10.64 22.18 -11.88
C ALA A 108 9.80 20.90 -11.94
N LEU A 109 8.97 20.64 -10.93
CA LEU A 109 8.20 19.40 -10.81
C LEU A 109 6.79 19.67 -10.28
N TYR A 110 5.80 19.05 -10.91
CA TYR A 110 4.41 19.12 -10.48
C TYR A 110 3.75 17.74 -10.48
N PHE A 111 2.84 17.53 -9.54
CA PHE A 111 2.09 16.28 -9.37
C PHE A 111 0.64 16.47 -9.80
N ALA A 112 0.13 15.52 -10.56
CA ALA A 112 -1.19 15.58 -11.11
C ALA A 112 -1.88 14.22 -11.15
N ILE A 113 -3.20 14.25 -11.29
CA ILE A 113 -4.05 13.07 -11.30
C ILE A 113 -5.06 13.16 -12.43
N VAL A 114 -5.32 12.01 -13.03
CA VAL A 114 -6.37 11.82 -14.03
C VAL A 114 -7.25 10.68 -13.54
N ASP A 115 -8.52 10.98 -13.27
CA ASP A 115 -9.53 9.97 -12.97
C ASP A 115 -10.20 9.48 -14.27
N TYR A 116 -10.41 8.17 -14.37
CA TYR A 116 -11.07 7.55 -15.52
C TYR A 116 -12.50 8.06 -15.72
N ASP A 117 -13.24 8.32 -14.65
CA ASP A 117 -14.64 8.77 -14.72
C ASP A 117 -14.74 10.22 -15.24
N GLU A 118 -13.78 11.08 -14.86
CA GLU A 118 -13.74 12.48 -15.30
C GLU A 118 -13.21 12.63 -16.73
N SER A 119 -12.30 11.76 -17.18
CA SER A 119 -11.59 11.94 -18.46
C SER A 119 -11.15 10.61 -19.10
N PRO A 120 -12.09 9.77 -19.56
CA PRO A 120 -11.78 8.48 -20.18
C PRO A 120 -11.02 8.63 -21.51
N GLU A 121 -11.19 9.76 -22.20
CA GLU A 121 -10.47 10.09 -23.44
C GLU A 121 -8.95 10.11 -23.26
N ILE A 122 -8.46 10.54 -22.09
CA ILE A 122 -7.02 10.60 -21.82
C ILE A 122 -6.45 9.18 -21.67
N PHE A 123 -7.21 8.26 -21.06
CA PHE A 123 -6.82 6.85 -20.95
C PHE A 123 -6.70 6.19 -22.32
N GLN A 124 -7.66 6.46 -23.21
CA GLN A 124 -7.63 5.99 -24.60
C GLN A 124 -6.43 6.57 -25.36
N GLN A 125 -6.18 7.88 -25.22
CA GLN A 125 -5.02 8.53 -25.87
C GLN A 125 -3.68 7.97 -25.38
N MET A 126 -3.62 7.53 -24.12
CA MET A 126 -2.43 6.94 -23.51
C MET A 126 -2.34 5.42 -23.67
N ASN A 127 -3.35 4.79 -24.28
CA ASN A 127 -3.50 3.34 -24.41
C ASN A 127 -3.36 2.60 -23.06
N LEU A 128 -4.04 3.12 -22.04
CA LEU A 128 -4.03 2.56 -20.68
C LEU A 128 -5.33 1.81 -20.42
N ASN A 129 -5.21 0.49 -20.23
CA ASN A 129 -6.34 -0.40 -19.94
C ASN A 129 -6.43 -0.81 -18.46
N VAL A 130 -5.44 -0.41 -17.65
CA VAL A 130 -5.32 -0.76 -16.24
C VAL A 130 -5.05 0.49 -15.41
N ALA A 131 -5.51 0.48 -14.17
CA ALA A 131 -5.26 1.51 -13.16
C ALA A 131 -4.95 0.82 -11.81
N PRO A 132 -4.13 1.42 -10.93
CA PRO A 132 -3.44 2.71 -11.09
C PRO A 132 -2.16 2.61 -11.94
N VAL A 133 -1.78 3.69 -12.63
CA VAL A 133 -0.50 3.80 -13.37
C VAL A 133 0.16 5.14 -13.10
N LEU A 134 1.46 5.14 -12.78
CA LEU A 134 2.24 6.36 -12.59
C LEU A 134 3.16 6.62 -13.78
N LEU A 135 2.99 7.79 -14.42
CA LEU A 135 3.79 8.22 -15.56
C LEU A 135 4.51 9.53 -15.27
N HIS A 136 5.78 9.59 -15.63
CA HIS A 136 6.58 10.80 -15.69
C HIS A 136 6.56 11.40 -17.10
N PHE A 137 6.33 12.70 -17.19
CA PHE A 137 6.43 13.47 -18.43
C PHE A 137 7.60 14.46 -18.28
N PRO A 138 8.71 14.26 -19.01
CA PRO A 138 9.87 15.12 -18.91
C PRO A 138 9.57 16.51 -19.48
N SER A 139 10.34 17.50 -19.02
CA SER A 139 10.25 18.89 -19.50
C SER A 139 10.59 19.02 -20.99
N LYS A 140 11.49 18.17 -21.51
CA LYS A 140 11.87 18.09 -22.92
C LYS A 140 11.83 16.65 -23.44
N GLY A 141 11.35 16.50 -24.68
CA GLY A 141 11.33 15.22 -25.39
C GLY A 141 10.07 14.39 -25.13
N ALA A 142 9.98 13.26 -25.83
CA ALA A 142 8.89 12.30 -25.68
C ALA A 142 9.11 11.39 -24.46
N LYS A 143 8.00 10.86 -23.93
CA LYS A 143 7.98 9.86 -22.85
C LYS A 143 8.78 8.61 -23.27
N LYS A 144 9.71 8.15 -22.44
CA LYS A 144 10.41 6.88 -22.59
C LYS A 144 9.65 5.77 -21.85
N ARG A 145 9.91 4.50 -22.19
CA ARG A 145 9.32 3.35 -21.47
C ARG A 145 9.68 3.34 -19.97
N THR A 146 10.87 3.85 -19.65
CA THR A 146 11.37 3.98 -18.28
C THR A 146 10.62 5.03 -17.45
N ASP A 147 9.90 5.95 -18.10
CA ASP A 147 9.08 6.96 -17.44
C ASP A 147 7.74 6.41 -16.93
N GLN A 148 7.53 5.09 -16.98
CA GLN A 148 6.42 4.41 -16.33
C GLN A 148 6.95 3.63 -15.13
N MET A 149 6.35 3.85 -13.96
CA MET A 149 6.67 3.07 -12.77
C MET A 149 6.03 1.69 -12.84
N ASP A 150 6.76 0.69 -12.38
CA ASP A 150 6.30 -0.69 -12.28
C ASP A 150 5.84 -0.96 -10.83
N PHE A 151 4.53 -0.89 -10.62
CA PHE A 151 3.93 -1.12 -9.30
C PHE A 151 3.98 -2.59 -8.85
N GLU A 152 4.04 -3.55 -9.78
CA GLU A 152 4.08 -4.98 -9.44
C GLU A 152 5.43 -5.34 -8.78
N ARG A 153 6.51 -4.74 -9.28
CA ARG A 153 7.86 -5.01 -8.76
C ARG A 153 8.28 -4.14 -7.58
N GLN A 154 7.92 -2.85 -7.60
CA GLN A 154 8.43 -1.87 -6.62
C GLN A 154 7.45 -1.55 -5.48
N GLY A 155 6.19 -1.97 -5.62
CA GLY A 155 5.10 -1.53 -4.74
C GLY A 155 4.68 -0.08 -5.02
N PHE A 156 3.60 0.34 -4.36
CA PHE A 156 3.01 1.68 -4.50
C PHE A 156 3.21 2.55 -3.24
N ASP A 157 4.17 2.21 -2.38
CA ASP A 157 4.54 3.05 -1.25
C ASP A 157 5.07 4.41 -1.70
N ALA A 158 4.77 5.46 -0.94
CA ALA A 158 5.25 6.82 -1.23
C ALA A 158 6.78 6.91 -1.31
N ASP A 159 7.50 6.10 -0.53
CA ASP A 159 8.96 6.04 -0.53
C ASP A 159 9.49 5.43 -1.84
N SER A 160 8.82 4.40 -2.38
CA SER A 160 9.16 3.82 -3.69
C SER A 160 8.87 4.80 -4.83
N MET A 161 7.73 5.49 -4.77
CA MET A 161 7.40 6.54 -5.75
C MET A 161 8.39 7.71 -5.68
N ALA A 162 8.84 8.10 -4.48
CA ALA A 162 9.87 9.14 -4.31
C ALA A 162 11.19 8.75 -4.95
N LYS A 163 11.61 7.48 -4.82
CA LYS A 163 12.81 6.96 -5.50
C LYS A 163 12.66 6.98 -7.02
N PHE A 164 11.51 6.56 -7.54
CA PHE A 164 11.21 6.65 -8.97
C PHE A 164 11.30 8.10 -9.48
N VAL A 165 10.72 9.06 -8.76
CA VAL A 165 10.80 10.48 -9.12
C VAL A 165 12.25 10.98 -9.07
N PHE A 166 13.02 10.60 -8.06
CA PHE A 166 14.44 10.94 -7.95
C PHE A 166 15.25 10.42 -9.15
N GLU A 167 15.07 9.16 -9.55
CA GLU A 167 15.75 8.58 -10.72
C GLU A 167 15.43 9.28 -12.05
N ARG A 168 14.28 9.95 -12.14
CA ARG A 168 13.83 10.63 -13.36
C ARG A 168 14.10 12.12 -13.39
N THR A 169 14.10 12.77 -12.22
CA THR A 169 14.13 14.23 -12.10
C THR A 169 15.31 14.77 -11.31
N ASP A 170 16.09 13.90 -10.65
CA ASP A 170 17.20 14.25 -9.75
C ASP A 170 16.79 15.08 -8.52
N ILE A 171 15.48 15.12 -8.22
CA ILE A 171 14.91 15.84 -7.08
C ILE A 171 14.65 14.84 -5.95
N GLN A 172 15.33 15.01 -4.81
CA GLN A 172 15.20 14.12 -3.67
C GLN A 172 14.04 14.54 -2.75
N ILE A 173 12.95 13.79 -2.75
CA ILE A 173 11.78 14.05 -1.89
C ILE A 173 11.83 13.16 -0.66
N ARG A 174 11.84 13.75 0.54
CA ARG A 174 11.68 13.02 1.81
C ARG A 174 10.20 12.94 2.16
N VAL A 175 9.67 11.72 2.27
CA VAL A 175 8.25 11.47 2.53
C VAL A 175 7.92 11.80 3.99
N LEU A 176 6.96 12.70 4.19
CA LEU A 176 6.42 13.12 5.48
C LEU A 176 5.03 12.52 5.66
N ARG A 177 4.94 11.41 6.41
CA ARG A 177 3.64 10.78 6.70
C ARG A 177 2.90 11.57 7.79
N PRO A 178 1.62 11.92 7.60
CA PRO A 178 0.86 12.62 8.63
C PRO A 178 0.70 11.73 9.88
N PRO A 179 0.88 12.27 11.10
CA PRO A 179 0.69 11.49 12.32
C PRO A 179 -0.76 11.00 12.42
N ASN A 180 -0.95 9.69 12.60
CA ASN A 180 -2.27 9.11 12.83
C ASN A 180 -2.69 9.38 14.29
N TYR A 181 -3.57 10.35 14.52
CA TYR A 181 -4.13 10.66 15.84
C TYR A 181 -5.26 9.71 16.28
N ALA A 182 -5.84 8.93 15.36
CA ALA A 182 -6.90 7.99 15.70
C ALA A 182 -6.35 6.82 16.54
N ALA A 183 -5.18 6.30 16.17
CA ALA A 183 -4.51 5.23 16.91
C ALA A 183 -4.24 5.59 18.39
N PRO A 184 -3.56 6.71 18.74
CA PRO A 184 -3.36 7.09 20.13
C PRO A 184 -4.68 7.44 20.84
N ALA A 185 -5.68 7.99 20.15
CA ALA A 185 -6.99 8.25 20.74
C ALA A 185 -7.72 6.95 21.15
N VAL A 186 -7.69 5.92 20.30
CA VAL A 186 -8.27 4.60 20.60
C VAL A 186 -7.50 3.92 21.75
N VAL A 187 -6.17 4.01 21.75
CA VAL A 187 -5.33 3.49 22.83
C VAL A 187 -5.65 4.19 24.15
N LEU A 188 -5.80 5.52 24.15
CA LEU A 188 -6.16 6.30 25.32
C LEU A 188 -7.56 5.95 25.83
N LEU A 189 -8.53 5.77 24.93
CA LEU A 189 -9.90 5.36 25.27
C LEU A 189 -9.93 3.96 25.88
N LEU A 190 -9.19 3.00 25.31
CA LEU A 190 -9.05 1.66 25.88
C LEU A 190 -8.39 1.70 27.26
N ALA A 191 -7.33 2.49 27.42
CA ALA A 191 -6.67 2.66 28.71
C ALA A 191 -7.64 3.24 29.76
N MET A 192 -8.41 4.27 29.41
CA MET A 192 -9.45 4.86 30.26
C MET A 192 -10.54 3.86 30.62
N LEU A 193 -10.97 3.02 29.68
CA LEU A 193 -11.98 1.99 29.92
C LEU A 193 -11.45 0.90 30.86
N VAL A 194 -10.22 0.43 30.64
CA VAL A 194 -9.58 -0.56 31.53
C VAL A 194 -9.37 0.03 32.93
N LEU A 195 -8.85 1.25 33.04
CA LEU A 195 -8.67 1.94 34.32
C LEU A 195 -10.01 2.19 35.02
N GLY A 196 -11.06 2.56 34.28
CA GLY A 196 -12.41 2.73 34.79
C GLY A 196 -13.02 1.43 35.32
N LEU A 197 -12.87 0.33 34.58
CA LEU A 197 -13.30 -1.01 35.03
C LEU A 197 -12.53 -1.46 36.27
N LEU A 198 -11.21 -1.24 36.30
CA LEU A 198 -10.37 -1.54 37.47
C LEU A 198 -10.76 -0.70 38.69
N TYR A 199 -11.09 0.58 38.51
CA TYR A 199 -11.57 1.45 39.57
C TYR A 199 -12.94 1.00 40.12
N MET A 200 -13.89 0.69 39.24
CA MET A 200 -15.22 0.17 39.64
C MET A 200 -15.14 -1.19 40.34
N ARG A 201 -14.23 -2.07 39.89
CA ARG A 201 -13.97 -3.39 40.49
C ARG A 201 -12.87 -3.37 41.54
N ARG A 202 -12.47 -2.21 42.07
CA ARG A 202 -11.41 -2.07 43.10
C ARG A 202 -11.56 -3.05 44.27
N ASN A 203 -12.78 -3.34 44.68
CA ASN A 203 -13.06 -4.21 45.82
C ASN A 203 -13.15 -5.71 45.46
N ASN A 204 -13.04 -6.07 44.18
CA ASN A 204 -13.12 -7.43 43.67
C ASN A 204 -12.05 -7.65 42.59
N LEU A 205 -10.79 -7.45 42.98
CA LEU A 205 -9.60 -7.64 42.13
C LEU A 205 -9.07 -9.08 42.15
N ASP A 206 -9.84 -10.03 42.69
CA ASP A 206 -9.44 -11.44 42.79
C ASP A 206 -9.08 -12.05 41.42
N PHE A 207 -9.70 -11.55 40.34
CA PHE A 207 -9.36 -11.91 38.97
C PHE A 207 -7.91 -11.57 38.58
N LEU A 208 -7.36 -10.45 39.07
CA LEU A 208 -5.96 -10.05 38.81
C LEU A 208 -4.97 -10.87 39.61
N TYR A 209 -5.36 -11.43 40.75
CA TYR A 209 -4.49 -12.30 41.53
C TYR A 209 -4.56 -13.77 41.07
N ASN A 210 -5.57 -14.12 40.29
CA ASN A 210 -5.73 -15.47 39.79
C ASN A 210 -4.69 -15.81 38.70
N ARG A 211 -3.76 -16.71 39.04
CA ARG A 211 -2.71 -17.18 38.12
C ARG A 211 -3.27 -17.88 36.88
N THR A 212 -4.42 -18.54 36.98
CA THR A 212 -5.01 -19.25 35.83
C THR A 212 -5.57 -18.27 34.80
N SER A 213 -6.12 -17.12 35.23
CA SER A 213 -6.56 -16.06 34.33
C SER A 213 -5.38 -15.49 33.52
N TRP A 214 -4.25 -15.23 34.17
CA TRP A 214 -3.04 -14.75 33.47
C TRP A 214 -2.46 -15.80 32.52
N ALA A 215 -2.44 -17.06 32.92
CA ALA A 215 -2.02 -18.15 32.04
C ALA A 215 -2.89 -18.23 30.78
N LEU A 216 -4.23 -18.08 30.93
CA LEU A 216 -5.16 -18.05 29.80
C LEU A 216 -4.92 -16.86 28.88
N ILE A 217 -4.72 -15.66 29.44
CA ILE A 217 -4.41 -14.45 28.65
C ILE A 217 -3.10 -14.64 27.87
N CYS A 218 -2.05 -15.13 28.51
CA CYS A 218 -0.77 -15.40 27.85
C CYS A 218 -0.93 -16.41 26.70
N LEU A 219 -1.68 -17.48 26.90
CA LEU A 219 -1.96 -18.46 25.84
C LEU A 219 -2.71 -17.84 24.66
N CYS A 220 -3.76 -17.02 24.92
CA CYS A 220 -4.48 -16.30 23.87
C CYS A 220 -3.56 -15.41 23.04
N VAL A 221 -2.64 -14.69 23.69
CA VAL A 221 -1.66 -13.84 23.01
C VAL A 221 -0.70 -14.66 22.15
N VAL A 222 -0.18 -15.78 22.68
CA VAL A 222 0.69 -16.68 21.93
C VAL A 222 -0.02 -17.25 20.71
N PHE A 223 -1.27 -17.71 20.82
CA PHE A 223 -2.03 -18.22 19.68
C PHE A 223 -2.31 -17.15 18.63
N ALA A 224 -2.62 -15.91 19.04
CA ALA A 224 -2.80 -14.80 18.12
C ALA A 224 -1.52 -14.53 17.31
N PHE A 225 -0.35 -14.51 17.94
CA PHE A 225 0.91 -14.25 17.23
C PHE A 225 1.36 -15.44 16.37
N MET A 226 1.22 -16.67 16.85
CA MET A 226 1.65 -17.88 16.12
C MET A 226 0.77 -18.23 14.92
N SER A 227 -0.50 -17.78 14.91
CA SER A 227 -1.41 -18.05 13.80
C SER A 227 -1.17 -17.18 12.55
N GLY A 228 -0.38 -16.10 12.67
CA GLY A 228 -0.07 -15.18 11.57
C GLY A 228 -0.82 -13.84 11.62
N GLN A 229 -1.39 -13.44 12.76
CA GLN A 229 -2.10 -12.15 12.89
C GLN A 229 -1.22 -10.94 12.56
N MET A 230 0.08 -11.00 12.84
CA MET A 230 1.01 -9.92 12.50
C MET A 230 1.13 -9.73 10.98
N TRP A 231 1.14 -10.83 10.22
CA TRP A 231 1.19 -10.76 8.76
C TRP A 231 -0.08 -10.10 8.20
N ASN A 232 -1.26 -10.47 8.73
CA ASN A 232 -2.54 -9.84 8.36
C ASN A 232 -2.56 -8.34 8.69
N HIS A 233 -2.03 -7.94 9.85
CA HIS A 233 -1.99 -6.54 10.26
C HIS A 233 -1.14 -5.70 9.30
N ILE A 234 -0.03 -6.24 8.80
CA ILE A 234 0.86 -5.52 7.89
C ILE A 234 0.27 -5.43 6.48
N HIS A 235 -0.31 -6.52 5.96
CA HIS A 235 -0.71 -6.61 4.54
C HIS A 235 -2.19 -6.30 4.29
N GLY A 236 -3.05 -6.32 5.31
CA GLY A 236 -4.48 -6.01 5.20
C GLY A 236 -5.27 -6.88 4.20
N PRO A 237 -5.12 -8.22 4.18
CA PRO A 237 -5.85 -9.09 3.25
C PRO A 237 -7.38 -9.08 3.53
N PRO A 238 -8.22 -9.41 2.54
CA PRO A 238 -9.65 -9.60 2.73
C PRO A 238 -9.94 -10.78 3.67
N PHE A 239 -11.12 -10.74 4.32
CA PHE A 239 -11.52 -11.76 5.29
C PHE A 239 -11.77 -13.13 4.65
N VAL A 240 -12.45 -13.15 3.51
CA VAL A 240 -12.76 -14.33 2.69
C VAL A 240 -12.62 -13.96 1.22
N MET A 241 -12.30 -14.94 0.37
CA MET A 241 -12.27 -14.74 -1.08
C MET A 241 -13.25 -15.70 -1.75
N THR A 242 -14.07 -15.19 -2.67
CA THR A 242 -14.94 -16.02 -3.51
C THR A 242 -14.17 -16.45 -4.75
N ARG A 243 -14.21 -17.76 -5.05
CA ARG A 243 -13.56 -18.27 -6.24
C ARG A 243 -14.36 -17.84 -7.47
N SER A 244 -13.74 -17.06 -8.36
CA SER A 244 -14.38 -16.49 -9.56
C SER A 244 -15.10 -17.54 -10.43
N HIS A 245 -14.58 -18.77 -10.48
CA HIS A 245 -15.09 -19.84 -11.35
C HIS A 245 -16.22 -20.69 -10.73
N THR A 246 -16.34 -20.78 -9.41
CA THR A 246 -17.31 -21.66 -8.73
C THR A 246 -18.30 -20.93 -7.83
N ARG A 247 -18.13 -19.61 -7.61
CA ARG A 247 -18.92 -18.78 -6.65
C ARG A 247 -18.92 -19.28 -5.21
N GLU A 248 -18.15 -20.31 -4.88
CA GLU A 248 -18.01 -20.81 -3.52
C GLU A 248 -17.08 -19.89 -2.71
N THR A 249 -17.47 -19.63 -1.46
CA THR A 249 -16.66 -18.89 -0.48
C THR A 249 -15.54 -19.79 0.01
N SER A 250 -14.30 -19.52 -0.41
CA SER A 250 -13.13 -20.22 0.13
C SER A 250 -12.60 -19.49 1.36
N PHE A 251 -12.59 -20.19 2.50
CA PHE A 251 -12.02 -19.71 3.76
C PHE A 251 -10.51 -19.92 3.84
N ILE A 252 -9.93 -20.73 2.96
CA ILE A 252 -8.50 -21.03 2.86
C ILE A 252 -8.03 -20.75 1.44
N HIS A 253 -6.95 -19.99 1.32
CA HIS A 253 -6.29 -19.63 0.07
C HIS A 253 -5.28 -20.71 -0.35
N GLY A 254 -5.28 -21.05 -1.63
CA GLY A 254 -4.46 -22.15 -2.18
C GLY A 254 -3.00 -21.80 -2.48
N SER A 255 -2.55 -20.58 -2.17
CA SER A 255 -1.15 -20.16 -2.35
C SER A 255 -0.43 -20.08 -1.01
N THR A 256 0.83 -20.51 -0.97
CA THR A 256 1.70 -20.46 0.22
C THR A 256 2.13 -19.04 0.59
N GLN A 257 2.09 -18.11 -0.36
CA GLN A 257 2.55 -16.73 -0.20
C GLN A 257 1.47 -15.78 0.32
N TYR A 258 0.23 -16.26 0.46
CA TYR A 258 -0.92 -15.43 0.81
C TYR A 258 -1.78 -16.10 1.88
N GLN A 259 -2.36 -15.30 2.77
CA GLN A 259 -3.14 -15.78 3.90
C GLN A 259 -4.40 -14.92 4.07
N LEU A 260 -5.56 -15.56 4.25
CA LEU A 260 -6.79 -14.85 4.57
C LEU A 260 -6.91 -14.63 6.08
N VAL A 261 -7.67 -13.61 6.48
CA VAL A 261 -7.91 -13.35 7.92
C VAL A 261 -8.66 -14.52 8.56
N ALA A 262 -9.63 -15.12 7.85
CA ALA A 262 -10.35 -16.30 8.33
C ALA A 262 -9.44 -17.51 8.62
N GLU A 263 -8.42 -17.76 7.79
CA GLU A 263 -7.45 -18.85 8.01
C GLU A 263 -6.74 -18.71 9.35
N THR A 264 -6.42 -17.48 9.73
CA THR A 264 -5.65 -17.17 10.93
C THR A 264 -6.44 -17.53 12.18
N TYR A 265 -7.73 -17.21 12.20
CA TYR A 265 -8.61 -17.62 13.30
C TYR A 265 -8.79 -19.15 13.34
N LEU A 266 -8.90 -19.80 12.19
CA LEU A 266 -9.02 -21.25 12.12
C LEU A 266 -7.77 -21.92 12.70
N VAL A 267 -6.57 -21.51 12.26
CA VAL A 267 -5.30 -22.04 12.77
C VAL A 267 -5.13 -21.78 14.27
N ALA A 268 -5.52 -20.60 14.76
CA ALA A 268 -5.48 -20.29 16.19
C ALA A 268 -6.34 -21.26 17.03
N VAL A 269 -7.56 -21.59 16.55
CA VAL A 269 -8.45 -22.56 17.22
C VAL A 269 -7.85 -23.96 17.21
N LEU A 270 -7.20 -24.38 16.12
CA LEU A 270 -6.54 -25.70 16.05
C LEU A 270 -5.37 -25.80 17.02
N TYR A 271 -4.54 -24.76 17.13
CA TYR A 271 -3.47 -24.72 18.12
C TYR A 271 -4.01 -24.74 19.55
N ALA A 272 -5.09 -24.01 19.83
CA ALA A 272 -5.73 -24.02 21.14
C ALA A 272 -6.26 -25.42 21.48
N ALA A 273 -6.90 -26.10 20.53
CA ALA A 273 -7.37 -27.46 20.71
C ALA A 273 -6.21 -28.41 21.02
N ILE A 274 -5.17 -28.46 20.19
CA ILE A 274 -4.00 -29.33 20.40
C ILE A 274 -3.36 -29.08 21.77
N THR A 275 -3.19 -27.81 22.14
CA THR A 275 -2.64 -27.43 23.46
C THR A 275 -3.52 -27.92 24.60
N ALA A 276 -4.85 -27.79 24.49
CA ALA A 276 -5.78 -28.31 25.49
C ALA A 276 -5.67 -29.84 25.62
N GLY A 277 -5.48 -30.57 24.51
CA GLY A 277 -5.21 -32.01 24.53
C GLY A 277 -3.94 -32.36 25.32
N PHE A 278 -2.85 -31.62 25.11
CA PHE A 278 -1.61 -31.79 25.89
C PHE A 278 -1.79 -31.46 27.37
N ILE A 279 -2.52 -30.40 27.71
CA ILE A 279 -2.80 -30.03 29.11
C ILE A 279 -3.58 -31.16 29.80
N LEU A 280 -4.63 -31.69 29.16
CA LEU A 280 -5.41 -32.81 29.71
C LEU A 280 -4.57 -34.06 29.94
N MET A 281 -3.63 -34.36 29.04
CA MET A 281 -2.71 -35.48 29.21
C MET A 281 -1.74 -35.26 30.36
N ASN A 282 -1.21 -34.04 30.51
CA ASN A 282 -0.28 -33.70 31.58
C ASN A 282 -0.98 -33.73 32.96
N ASP A 283 -2.18 -33.17 33.04
CA ASP A 283 -3.01 -33.19 34.26
C ASP A 283 -3.43 -34.63 34.63
N ALA A 284 -3.66 -35.49 33.64
CA ALA A 284 -3.92 -36.91 33.89
C ALA A 284 -2.69 -37.64 34.47
N ALA A 285 -1.48 -37.25 34.05
CA ALA A 285 -0.23 -37.82 34.53
C ALA A 285 0.06 -37.41 35.99
N ASP A 286 -0.03 -36.12 36.31
CA ASP A 286 0.27 -35.57 37.64
C ASP A 286 -0.90 -35.67 38.65
N GLY A 287 -2.12 -35.93 38.18
CA GLY A 287 -3.31 -35.99 39.01
C GLY A 287 -3.28 -37.09 40.09
N LYS A 288 -3.52 -36.73 41.35
CA LYS A 288 -3.62 -37.65 42.50
C LYS A 288 -5.04 -38.20 42.74
N GLY A 289 -5.84 -38.33 41.69
CA GLY A 289 -7.25 -38.75 41.74
C GLY A 289 -7.49 -40.22 41.37
N ASP A 290 -8.77 -40.58 41.28
CA ASP A 290 -9.23 -41.91 40.88
C ASP A 290 -8.66 -42.35 39.52
N SER A 291 -8.19 -43.60 39.46
CA SER A 291 -7.51 -44.22 38.31
C SER A 291 -8.40 -44.19 37.06
N GLY A 292 -9.70 -44.44 37.22
CA GLY A 292 -10.67 -44.43 36.12
C GLY A 292 -10.76 -43.06 35.43
N ARG A 293 -10.88 -41.98 36.22
CA ARG A 293 -10.99 -40.61 35.69
C ARG A 293 -9.71 -40.18 34.97
N ARG A 294 -8.53 -40.51 35.52
CA ARG A 294 -7.23 -40.22 34.89
C ARG A 294 -7.09 -40.90 33.54
N ARG A 295 -7.48 -42.18 33.46
CA ARG A 295 -7.41 -42.95 32.22
C ARG A 295 -8.30 -42.35 31.13
N ILE A 296 -9.51 -41.91 31.49
CA ILE A 296 -10.42 -41.23 30.55
C ILE A 296 -9.81 -39.90 30.08
N MET A 297 -9.29 -39.06 30.98
CA MET A 297 -8.69 -37.78 30.62
C MET A 297 -7.48 -37.96 29.69
N ALA A 298 -6.63 -38.96 29.93
CA ALA A 298 -5.49 -39.27 29.08
C ALA A 298 -5.93 -39.71 27.66
N PHE A 299 -6.94 -40.58 27.55
CA PHE A 299 -7.44 -41.02 26.25
C PHE A 299 -8.15 -39.91 25.47
N VAL A 300 -8.94 -39.08 26.16
CA VAL A 300 -9.58 -37.91 25.55
C VAL A 300 -8.53 -36.91 25.07
N GLY A 301 -7.52 -36.62 25.89
CA GLY A 301 -6.42 -35.73 25.52
C GLY A 301 -5.64 -36.26 24.31
N LEU A 302 -5.30 -37.56 24.30
CA LEU A 302 -4.62 -38.20 23.17
C LEU A 302 -5.46 -38.12 21.88
N GLY A 303 -6.75 -38.45 21.97
CA GLY A 303 -7.67 -38.38 20.83
C GLY A 303 -7.77 -36.97 20.26
N LEU A 304 -7.82 -35.97 21.13
CA LEU A 304 -7.87 -34.55 20.74
C LEU A 304 -6.60 -34.14 20.01
N VAL A 305 -5.41 -34.44 20.55
CA VAL A 305 -4.13 -34.15 19.88
C VAL A 305 -4.08 -34.82 18.50
N VAL A 306 -4.40 -36.11 18.43
CA VAL A 306 -4.35 -36.91 17.19
C VAL A 306 -5.27 -36.37 16.11
N VAL A 307 -6.53 -36.06 16.45
CA VAL A 307 -7.54 -35.57 15.49
C VAL A 307 -7.19 -34.17 15.00
N PHE A 308 -6.93 -33.23 15.90
CA PHE A 308 -6.70 -31.83 15.52
C PHE A 308 -5.32 -31.62 14.87
N PHE A 309 -4.30 -32.38 15.27
CA PHE A 309 -3.01 -32.37 14.58
C PHE A 309 -3.13 -32.91 13.15
N SER A 310 -3.93 -33.97 12.95
CA SER A 310 -4.19 -34.46 11.60
C SER A 310 -4.95 -33.45 10.74
N LEU A 311 -5.90 -32.72 11.31
CA LEU A 311 -6.65 -31.71 10.58
C LEU A 311 -5.75 -30.52 10.20
N LEU A 312 -4.85 -30.12 11.09
CA LEU A 312 -3.84 -29.11 10.81
C LEU A 312 -2.92 -29.52 9.65
N LEU A 313 -2.46 -30.77 9.62
CA LEU A 313 -1.66 -31.31 8.51
C LEU A 313 -2.44 -31.34 7.18
N SER A 314 -3.73 -31.69 7.19
CA SER A 314 -4.57 -31.67 5.99
C SER A 314 -4.71 -30.24 5.43
N ILE A 315 -4.93 -29.23 6.28
CA ILE A 315 -4.96 -27.82 5.86
C ILE A 315 -3.60 -27.37 5.32
N PHE A 316 -2.51 -27.74 5.98
CA PHE A 316 -1.16 -27.41 5.54
C PHE A 316 -0.87 -27.99 4.15
N ARG A 317 -1.25 -29.24 3.90
CA ARG A 317 -1.08 -29.92 2.61
C ARG A 317 -1.95 -29.33 1.50
N SER A 318 -3.18 -28.91 1.83
CA SER A 318 -4.03 -28.17 0.89
C SER A 318 -3.35 -26.89 0.39
N LYS A 319 -2.59 -26.22 1.27
CA LYS A 319 -1.82 -25.02 0.95
C LYS A 319 -0.48 -25.32 0.28
N TYR A 320 0.19 -26.41 0.67
CA TYR A 320 1.45 -26.89 0.11
C TYR A 320 1.28 -28.28 -0.51
N GLN A 321 0.85 -28.32 -1.78
CA GLN A 321 0.51 -29.56 -2.47
C GLN A 321 1.67 -30.56 -2.60
N GLY A 322 2.92 -30.11 -2.44
CA GLY A 322 4.11 -30.96 -2.45
C GLY A 322 4.40 -31.68 -1.12
N TYR A 323 3.57 -31.53 -0.08
CA TYR A 323 3.84 -32.15 1.23
C TYR A 323 3.46 -33.65 1.22
N PRO A 324 4.40 -34.57 1.51
CA PRO A 324 4.20 -36.00 1.27
C PRO A 324 3.54 -36.76 2.44
N TYR A 325 3.46 -36.18 3.64
CA TYR A 325 2.98 -36.88 4.84
C TYR A 325 1.53 -36.57 5.16
N SER A 326 0.75 -37.60 5.49
CA SER A 326 -0.63 -37.51 5.99
C SER A 326 -0.79 -38.41 7.21
N PHE A 327 -1.67 -38.05 8.15
CA PHE A 327 -1.90 -38.84 9.36
C PHE A 327 -3.23 -39.61 9.32
N LEU A 328 -4.37 -38.96 9.59
CA LEU A 328 -5.70 -39.57 9.59
C LEU A 328 -6.63 -39.06 8.49
N PHE A 329 -6.61 -37.74 8.27
CA PHE A 329 -7.41 -37.08 7.24
C PHE A 329 -6.54 -36.71 6.05
N HIS A 330 -7.06 -36.95 4.84
CA HIS A 330 -6.38 -36.63 3.59
C HIS A 330 -6.52 -35.15 3.23
#